data_AF-A0A1G0LYW4-F1
#
_entry.id   AF-A0A1G0LYW4-F1
#
_cell.length_a   1.000
_cell.length_b   1.000
_cell.length_c   1.000
_cell.angle_alpha   90.00
_cell.angle_beta   90.00
_cell.angle_gamma   90.00
#
_symmetry.space_group_name_H-M   'P 1'
#
loop_
_entity.id
_entity.type
_entity.pdbx_description
1 polymer ?
#
loop_
_entity_poly.entity_id
_entity_poly.type
_entity_poly.pdbx_seq_one_letter_code
_entity_poly.pdbx_strand_id
1 'polypeptide(L)' 'MNIGYQYIILIIAGMAGIIWGLPAAHRLKSPYDIGAALAALAGVVVTTLGVLLTFIPNFFR' A
#
# COMPACT_ATOMS: atom_id res chain seq x y z
N MET A 1 -3.05 17.53 -17.80
CA MET A 1 -2.53 16.42 -16.97
C MET A 1 -3.31 15.16 -17.32
N ASN A 2 -2.69 14.16 -17.95
CA ASN A 2 -3.31 12.84 -18.05
C ASN A 2 -3.13 12.17 -16.69
N ILE A 3 -4.14 12.27 -15.83
CA ILE A 3 -4.15 11.63 -14.51
C ILE A 3 -4.29 10.12 -14.75
N GLY A 4 -3.36 9.34 -14.20
CA GLY A 4 -3.37 7.88 -14.30
C GLY A 4 -4.43 7.26 -13.39
N TYR A 5 -5.71 7.47 -13.70
CA TYR A 5 -6.85 7.02 -12.88
C TYR A 5 -6.84 5.51 -12.62
N GLN A 6 -6.24 4.72 -13.52
CA GLN A 6 -6.09 3.27 -13.37
C GLN A 6 -5.29 2.89 -12.11
N TYR A 7 -4.37 3.75 -11.66
CA TYR A 7 -3.52 3.47 -10.49
C TYR A 7 -4.15 3.84 -9.15
N ILE A 8 -5.33 4.48 -9.16
CA ILE A 8 -6.09 4.76 -7.92
C ILE A 8 -6.42 3.47 -7.17
N ILE A 9 -6.63 2.35 -7.90
CA ILE A 9 -6.87 1.06 -7.27
C ILE A 9 -5.69 0.59 -6.41
N LEU A 10 -4.45 0.93 -6.79
CA LEU A 10 -3.25 0.64 -6.01
C LEU A 10 -3.25 1.46 -4.71
N ILE A 11 -3.62 2.74 -4.79
CA ILE A 11 -3.71 3.62 -3.62
C ILE A 11 -4.70 3.02 -2.61
N ILE A 12 -5.91 2.66 -3.06
CA ILE A 12 -6.97 2.10 -2.22
C ILE A 12 -6.55 0.75 -1.63
N ALA A 13 -5.99 -0.15 -2.45
CA ALA A 13 -5.54 -1.47 -1.99
C ALA A 13 -4.40 -1.37 -0.96
N GLY A 14 -3.43 -0.48 -1.20
CA GLY A 14 -2.34 -0.25 -0.26
C GLY A 14 -2.84 0.36 1.06
N MET A 15 -3.78 1.30 1.01
CA MET A 15 -4.39 1.88 2.20
C MET A 15 -5.14 0.83 3.02
N ALA A 16 -5.90 -0.05 2.38
CA ALA A 16 -6.56 -1.15 3.06
C ALA A 16 -5.55 -2.08 3.76
N GLY A 17 -4.42 -2.37 3.09
CA GLY A 17 -3.31 -3.13 3.66
C GLY A 17 -2.67 -2.47 4.88
N ILE A 18 -2.49 -1.16 4.88
CA ILE A 18 -1.95 -0.40 6.02
C ILE A 18 -2.94 -0.42 7.19
N ILE A 19 -4.20 -0.06 6.92
CA ILE A 19 -5.27 0.04 7.92
C ILE A 19 -5.50 -1.30 8.62
N TRP A 20 -5.41 -2.41 7.89
CA TRP A 20 -5.54 -3.74 8.49
C TRP A 20 -4.22 -4.26 9.08
N GLY A 21 -3.10 -4.09 8.37
CA GLY A 21 -1.81 -4.66 8.74
C GLY A 21 -1.25 -4.10 10.05
N LEU A 22 -1.39 -2.80 10.31
CA LEU A 22 -0.95 -2.17 11.56
C LEU A 22 -1.63 -2.76 12.81
N PRO A 23 -2.97 -2.78 12.92
CA PRO A 23 -3.64 -3.38 14.07
C PRO A 23 -3.48 -4.90 14.09
N ALA A 24 -3.39 -5.57 12.93
CA ALA A 24 -3.15 -7.00 12.87
C ALA A 24 -1.77 -7.35 13.47
N ALA A 25 -0.71 -6.59 13.15
CA ALA A 25 0.62 -6.81 13.69
C ALA A 25 0.66 -6.68 15.22
N HIS A 26 -0.18 -5.82 15.79
CA HIS A 26 -0.29 -5.67 17.25
C HIS A 26 -1.18 -6.71 17.92
N ARG A 27 -2.12 -7.33 17.19
CA ARG A 27 -3.09 -8.28 17.74
C ARG A 27 -2.71 -9.74 17.53
N LEU A 28 -1.97 -10.08 16.49
CA LEU A 28 -1.57 -11.45 16.22
C LEU A 28 -0.40 -11.88 17.11
N LYS A 29 -0.41 -13.16 17.48
CA LYS A 29 0.67 -13.78 18.25
C LYS A 29 1.83 -14.13 17.33
N SER A 30 3.06 -14.06 17.86
CA SER A 30 4.25 -14.49 17.12
C SER A 30 4.11 -15.95 16.65
N PRO A 31 4.47 -16.28 15.39
CA PRO A 31 5.19 -15.47 14.40
C PRO A 31 4.31 -14.74 13.35
N TYR A 32 2.98 -14.75 13.52
CA TYR A 32 2.06 -14.18 12.52
C TYR A 32 2.01 -12.64 12.56
N ASP A 33 2.49 -12.04 13.63
CA ASP A 33 2.75 -10.61 13.77
C ASP A 33 3.71 -10.08 12.70
N ILE A 34 4.75 -10.85 12.37
CA ILE A 34 5.70 -10.53 11.30
C ILE A 34 5.00 -10.48 9.94
N GLY A 35 4.12 -11.45 9.65
CA GLY A 35 3.36 -11.47 8.40
C GLY A 35 2.43 -10.26 8.27
N ALA A 36 1.79 -9.86 9.36
CA ALA A 36 0.94 -8.66 9.38
C ALA A 36 1.76 -7.36 9.24
N ALA A 37 2.94 -7.28 9.86
CA ALA A 37 3.85 -6.15 9.68
C ALA A 37 4.37 -6.04 8.23
N LEU A 38 4.69 -7.17 7.60
CA LEU A 38 5.05 -7.23 6.18
C LEU A 38 3.89 -6.80 5.28
N ALA A 39 2.65 -7.20 5.59
CA ALA A 39 1.47 -6.75 4.86
C ALA A 39 1.26 -5.23 4.98
N ALA A 40 1.48 -4.66 6.16
CA ALA A 40 1.43 -3.21 6.35
C ALA A 40 2.51 -2.50 5.53
N LEU A 41 3.76 -3.01 5.55
CA LEU A 41 4.87 -2.47 4.76
C LEU A 41 4.58 -2.54 3.26
N ALA A 42 4.06 -3.67 2.78
CA ALA A 42 3.64 -3.83 1.39
C ALA A 42 2.54 -2.81 1.03
N GLY A 43 1.59 -2.59 1.93
CA GLY A 43 0.56 -1.56 1.78
C GLY A 43 1.14 -0.16 1.60
N VAL A 44 2.13 0.22 2.41
CA VAL A 44 2.86 1.50 2.26
C VAL A 44 3.49 1.60 0.88
N VAL A 45 4.27 0.60 0.46
CA VAL A 45 4.94 0.60 -0.85
C VAL A 45 3.94 0.74 -1.99
N VAL A 46 2.85 -0.04 -1.96
CA VAL A 46 1.82 -0.03 -3.01
C VAL A 46 1.07 1.31 -3.04
N THR A 47 0.73 1.89 -1.88
CA THR A 47 0.11 3.22 -1.83
C THR A 47 1.05 4.29 -2.38
N THR A 48 2.33 4.29 -1.98
CA THR A 48 3.31 5.25 -2.49
C THR A 48 3.47 5.13 -4.00
N LEU A 49 3.58 3.91 -4.54
CA LEU A 49 3.65 3.69 -5.99
C LEU A 49 2.38 4.14 -6.71
N GLY A 50 1.19 3.86 -6.16
CA GLY A 50 -0.08 4.32 -6.71
C GLY A 50 -0.14 5.84 -6.80
N VAL A 51 0.25 6.55 -5.74
CA VAL A 51 0.31 8.02 -5.71
C VAL A 51 1.28 8.54 -6.77
N LEU A 52 2.50 8.00 -6.82
CA LEU A 52 3.51 8.41 -7.80
C LEU A 52 3.01 8.20 -9.23
N LEU A 53 2.40 7.05 -9.54
CA LEU A 53 1.90 6.75 -10.88
C LEU A 53 0.65 7.54 -11.27
N THR A 54 -0.22 7.88 -10.31
CA THR A 54 -1.42 8.67 -10.59
C THR A 54 -1.08 10.14 -10.86
N PHE A 55 -0.19 10.73 -10.06
CA PHE A 55 0.08 12.17 -10.08
C PHE A 55 1.32 12.56 -10.90
N ILE A 56 2.30 11.68 -11.05
CA ILE A 56 3.53 11.93 -11.81
C ILE A 56 3.49 11.13 -13.12
N PRO A 57 3.16 11.79 -14.25
CA PRO A 57 3.18 11.11 -15.55
C PRO A 57 4.62 10.69 -15.89
N ASN A 58 4.77 9.52 -16.52
CA ASN A 58 6.07 8.92 -16.87
C ASN A 58 7.00 8.62 -15.68
N PHE A 59 6.50 8.38 -14.46
CA PHE A 59 7.36 8.09 -13.31
C PHE A 59 8.35 6.91 -13.52
N PHE A 60 7.94 5.85 -14.22
CA PHE A 60 8.79 4.69 -14.53
C PHE A 60 9.41 4.72 -15.94
N ARG A 61 9.27 5.83 -16.66
CA ARG A 61 9.77 6.00 -18.04
C ARG A 61 10.94 6.96 -18.05
#